data_AF-A0A0A9WKC1-F1
#
_entry.id   AF-A0A0A9WKC1-F1
#
_cell.length_a   1.000
_cell.length_b   1.000
_cell.length_c   1.000
_cell.angle_alpha   90.00
_cell.angle_beta   90.00
_cell.angle_gamma   90.00
#
_symmetry.space_group_name_H-M   'P 1'
#
loop_
_entity.id
_entity.type
_entity.pdbx_description
1 polymer ?
#
loop_
_entity_poly.entity_id
_entity_poly.type
_entity_poly.pdbx_seq_one_letter_code
_entity_poly.pdbx_strand_id
1 'polypeptide(L)'
;MRLIAIQAFIKLWGGLHFFGLCSVFSFAASEPSTFVIEYLRTYGYLSSSYDVSLTKGTNGNYSDTGLSEIEVQHAITLFQEMNHLRLKNGSLDEATLKLMSSPRCGLQDTLQPFTANLNRMWFNNSITWYAYGNLSKYMHILEKAFGIWAEYTTLNFIRSPYNPLILLTMSAGEHMKAKGLVKCISSFDGKGNVLAHADYPSPQQKPVDIHFDSDESWHYSTTDDDVDLSSNSKISFLWVAVHEIGHALGLEHSLEKDSIMGPYYRKDGTKLTRSDIEAIQYLYGPPSTTAVEQTTYMTRSMEDRTVSSTTVTNDNTKNNFDVVLNTDVCKYKKDIHTYIVVDNKIFVFYGKYVWIIDLNEKTRTDSQMTQPQIISRWLNFLPINFSKIEGIYQNSDDDVV
;
A
#
# COMPACT_ATOMS: atom_id res chain seq x y z
N MET A 1 57.00 -2.09 10.34
CA MET A 1 57.11 -3.41 11.01
C MET A 1 55.70 -3.90 11.26
N ARG A 2 55.20 -5.03 10.74
CA ARG A 2 55.74 -6.00 9.76
C ARG A 2 54.54 -6.47 8.90
N LEU A 3 54.69 -6.46 7.58
CA LEU A 3 53.84 -7.18 6.61
C LEU A 3 54.62 -8.43 6.19
N ILE A 4 54.05 -9.62 6.36
CA ILE A 4 54.56 -10.97 6.02
C ILE A 4 53.32 -11.88 5.95
N ALA A 5 53.10 -12.81 5.01
CA ALA A 5 53.57 -13.08 3.64
C ALA A 5 52.48 -13.96 2.97
N ILE A 6 52.46 -14.21 1.65
CA ILE A 6 52.99 -15.43 0.96
C ILE A 6 52.55 -15.21 -0.52
N GLN A 7 53.42 -14.93 -1.51
CA GLN A 7 54.25 -15.82 -2.36
C GLN A 7 53.52 -17.06 -2.96
N ALA A 8 53.73 -17.54 -4.19
CA ALA A 8 54.29 -16.98 -5.44
C ALA A 8 54.13 -18.00 -6.61
N PHE A 9 54.34 -17.51 -7.85
CA PHE A 9 54.63 -18.20 -9.14
C PHE A 9 53.44 -18.80 -9.92
N ILE A 10 53.35 -18.68 -11.26
CA ILE A 10 54.35 -18.99 -12.33
C ILE A 10 54.46 -17.89 -13.41
N LYS A 11 55.55 -17.88 -14.20
CA LYS A 11 55.91 -16.87 -15.22
C LYS A 11 55.94 -17.43 -16.66
N LEU A 12 55.50 -16.57 -17.60
CA LEU A 12 55.99 -16.36 -19.00
C LEU A 12 55.85 -17.46 -20.07
N TRP A 13 55.11 -17.13 -21.14
CA TRP A 13 55.52 -17.02 -22.57
C TRP A 13 54.29 -16.50 -23.38
N GLY A 14 54.39 -15.77 -24.51
CA GLY A 14 55.54 -15.07 -25.10
C GLY A 14 55.35 -14.69 -26.59
N GLY A 15 54.88 -13.46 -26.92
CA GLY A 15 54.84 -12.93 -28.31
C GLY A 15 53.58 -12.15 -28.73
N LEU A 16 53.75 -11.19 -29.64
CA LEU A 16 52.76 -10.28 -30.28
C LEU A 16 51.45 -10.94 -30.75
N HIS A 17 50.32 -10.24 -30.59
CA HIS A 17 49.62 -9.62 -31.74
C HIS A 17 48.56 -8.59 -31.30
N PHE A 18 48.54 -7.43 -31.96
CA PHE A 18 47.60 -6.34 -31.70
C PHE A 18 46.39 -6.51 -32.65
N PHE A 19 45.27 -7.02 -32.14
CA PHE A 19 43.96 -6.97 -32.81
C PHE A 19 42.88 -6.64 -31.79
N GLY A 20 42.03 -5.66 -32.12
CA GLY A 20 41.06 -5.12 -31.19
C GLY A 20 39.90 -6.08 -30.96
N LEU A 21 39.55 -6.26 -29.68
CA LEU A 21 38.19 -6.59 -29.26
C LEU A 21 37.77 -5.51 -28.27
N CYS A 22 36.81 -4.68 -28.69
CA CYS A 22 36.03 -3.89 -27.75
C CYS A 22 35.16 -4.88 -26.97
N SER A 23 35.67 -5.39 -25.85
CA SER A 23 34.90 -6.24 -24.95
C SER A 23 33.83 -5.37 -24.30
N VAL A 24 32.67 -5.30 -24.96
CA VAL A 24 31.42 -4.90 -24.32
C VAL A 24 31.25 -5.86 -23.15
N PHE A 25 31.46 -5.37 -21.94
CA PHE A 25 31.04 -6.09 -20.74
C PHE A 25 29.52 -6.09 -20.76
N SER A 26 28.96 -7.07 -21.45
CA SER A 26 27.58 -7.45 -21.28
C SER A 26 27.49 -7.98 -19.85
N PHE A 27 27.08 -7.10 -18.92
CA PHE A 27 26.53 -7.54 -17.65
C PHE A 27 25.30 -8.37 -18.02
N ALA A 28 25.48 -9.69 -18.07
CA ALA A 28 24.34 -10.59 -18.06
C ALA A 28 23.54 -10.25 -16.81
N ALA A 29 22.29 -9.82 -16.99
CA ALA A 29 21.37 -9.69 -15.87
C ALA A 29 21.33 -11.06 -15.18
N SER A 30 21.69 -11.09 -13.89
CA SER A 30 21.59 -12.32 -13.12
C SER A 30 20.12 -12.68 -13.01
N GLU A 31 19.74 -13.86 -13.49
CA GLU A 31 18.38 -14.40 -13.38
C GLU A 31 17.82 -14.15 -11.97
N PRO A 32 16.63 -13.52 -11.84
CA PRO A 32 16.08 -13.14 -10.56
C PRO A 32 15.86 -14.38 -9.68
N SER A 33 16.39 -14.34 -8.46
CA SER A 33 16.33 -15.48 -7.53
C SER A 33 14.89 -15.83 -7.15
N THR A 34 14.65 -17.09 -6.77
CA THR A 34 13.32 -17.58 -6.35
C THR A 34 12.67 -16.67 -5.31
N PHE A 35 13.45 -16.17 -4.35
CA PHE A 35 13.05 -15.19 -3.33
C PHE A 35 12.41 -13.93 -3.94
N VAL A 36 13.00 -13.35 -5.00
CA VAL A 36 12.48 -12.15 -5.64
C VAL A 36 11.13 -12.42 -6.33
N ILE A 37 11.00 -13.56 -7.03
CA ILE A 37 9.75 -13.95 -7.69
C ILE A 37 8.64 -14.20 -6.67
N GLU A 38 8.96 -14.88 -5.56
CA GLU A 38 8.03 -15.13 -4.46
C GLU A 38 7.63 -13.84 -3.74
N TYR A 39 8.58 -12.92 -3.51
CA TYR A 39 8.32 -11.60 -2.94
C TYR A 39 7.34 -10.80 -3.82
N LEU A 40 7.64 -10.66 -5.11
CA LEU A 40 6.83 -9.87 -6.04
C LEU A 40 5.42 -10.45 -6.19
N ARG A 41 5.25 -11.77 -6.15
CA ARG A 41 3.93 -12.42 -6.11
C ARG A 41 3.21 -12.21 -4.79
N THR A 42 3.89 -12.42 -3.66
CA THR A 42 3.32 -12.30 -2.31
C THR A 42 2.73 -10.93 -2.09
N TYR A 43 3.44 -9.86 -2.48
CA TYR A 43 3.04 -8.46 -2.26
C TYR A 43 2.27 -7.81 -3.42
N GLY A 44 2.03 -8.55 -4.51
CA GLY A 44 1.09 -8.20 -5.59
C GLY A 44 1.70 -7.51 -6.82
N TYR A 45 3.01 -7.21 -6.79
CA TYR A 45 3.77 -6.65 -7.92
C TYR A 45 3.80 -7.56 -9.16
N LEU A 46 3.58 -8.86 -8.98
CA LEU A 46 3.53 -9.85 -10.06
C LEU A 46 2.29 -10.76 -9.91
N SER A 47 1.53 -10.93 -10.99
CA SER A 47 0.28 -11.70 -10.96
C SER A 47 0.49 -13.17 -10.58
N SER A 48 -0.38 -13.68 -9.71
CA SER A 48 -0.48 -15.11 -9.38
C SER A 48 -1.22 -15.94 -10.44
N SER A 49 -1.69 -15.33 -11.54
CA SER A 49 -2.50 -16.00 -12.57
C SER A 49 -1.74 -16.98 -13.47
N TYR A 50 -0.42 -17.10 -13.31
CA TYR A 50 0.34 -18.25 -13.81
C TYR A 50 0.34 -19.36 -12.77
N ASP A 51 -0.72 -20.17 -12.82
CA ASP A 51 -0.87 -21.38 -12.03
C ASP A 51 0.22 -22.40 -12.44
N VAL A 52 1.11 -22.76 -11.51
CA VAL A 52 2.14 -23.80 -11.72
C VAL A 52 1.50 -25.18 -11.51
N SER A 53 0.44 -25.45 -12.27
CA SER A 53 -0.28 -26.72 -12.25
C SER A 53 0.39 -27.76 -13.15
N LEU A 54 1.45 -28.36 -12.59
CA LEU A 54 1.79 -29.78 -12.78
C LEU A 54 2.05 -30.28 -14.23
N THR A 55 2.93 -29.63 -14.99
CA THR A 55 3.71 -30.35 -16.02
C THR A 55 4.96 -30.96 -15.40
N LYS A 56 4.90 -32.26 -15.05
CA LYS A 56 6.07 -33.04 -14.65
C LYS A 56 6.99 -33.26 -15.86
N GLY A 57 7.81 -32.28 -16.18
CA GLY A 57 8.88 -32.38 -17.17
C GLY A 57 9.86 -33.49 -16.76
N THR A 58 10.14 -34.42 -17.68
CA THR A 58 10.87 -35.67 -17.37
C THR A 58 12.38 -35.54 -17.17
N ASN A 59 12.94 -34.33 -17.21
CA ASN A 59 14.37 -34.06 -17.04
C ASN A 59 14.58 -33.00 -15.95
N GLY A 60 15.27 -33.37 -14.87
CA GLY A 60 15.38 -32.57 -13.64
C GLY A 60 16.36 -31.39 -13.71
N ASN A 61 16.03 -30.38 -14.52
CA ASN A 61 16.66 -29.05 -14.48
C ASN A 61 15.65 -28.01 -13.99
N TYR A 62 15.99 -27.29 -12.92
CA TYR A 62 15.19 -26.18 -12.40
C TYR A 62 15.41 -24.92 -13.25
N SER A 63 14.61 -24.76 -14.31
CA SER A 63 14.54 -23.53 -15.11
C SER A 63 13.16 -23.41 -15.76
N ASP A 64 12.11 -23.32 -14.94
CA ASP A 64 10.72 -23.28 -15.41
C ASP A 64 9.84 -22.44 -14.46
N THR A 65 9.94 -21.11 -14.57
CA THR A 65 9.00 -20.18 -13.93
C THR A 65 7.87 -19.75 -14.87
N GLY A 66 7.97 -20.04 -16.17
CA GLY A 66 7.02 -19.64 -17.23
C GLY A 66 6.90 -18.13 -17.49
N LEU A 67 7.61 -17.30 -16.71
CA LEU A 67 7.57 -15.84 -16.75
C LEU A 67 8.60 -15.30 -17.75
N SER A 68 8.26 -14.25 -18.49
CA SER A 68 9.25 -13.52 -19.27
C SER A 68 10.12 -12.63 -18.39
N GLU A 69 11.39 -12.45 -18.79
CA GLU A 69 12.34 -11.50 -18.18
C GLU A 69 11.72 -10.09 -18.08
N ILE A 70 10.95 -9.69 -19.09
CA ILE A 70 10.24 -8.40 -19.18
C ILE A 70 9.17 -8.26 -18.08
N GLU A 71 8.37 -9.29 -17.81
CA GLU A 71 7.36 -9.24 -16.74
C GLU A 71 8.00 -9.09 -15.36
N VAL A 72 9.11 -9.80 -15.11
CA VAL A 72 9.83 -9.68 -13.84
C VAL A 72 10.51 -8.31 -13.74
N GLN A 73 11.13 -7.81 -14.81
CA GLN A 73 11.73 -6.48 -14.83
C GLN A 73 10.68 -5.39 -14.57
N HIS A 74 9.49 -5.47 -15.18
CA HIS A 74 8.37 -4.55 -14.89
C HIS A 74 7.90 -4.63 -13.44
N ALA A 75 7.78 -5.83 -12.86
CA ALA A 75 7.41 -5.99 -11.45
C ALA A 75 8.46 -5.39 -10.50
N ILE A 76 9.76 -5.52 -10.81
CA ILE A 76 10.85 -4.87 -10.06
C ILE A 76 10.80 -3.34 -10.22
N THR A 77 10.53 -2.82 -11.42
CA THR A 77 10.35 -1.37 -11.64
C THR A 77 9.19 -0.82 -10.82
N LEU A 78 8.04 -1.50 -10.82
CA LEU A 78 6.87 -1.10 -10.03
C LEU A 78 7.17 -1.10 -8.52
N PHE A 79 7.89 -2.13 -8.04
CA PHE A 79 8.39 -2.18 -6.68
C PHE A 79 9.31 -0.99 -6.34
N GLN A 80 10.25 -0.67 -7.23
CA GLN A 80 11.17 0.46 -7.06
C GLN A 80 10.45 1.81 -7.05
N GLU A 81 9.46 1.99 -7.92
CA GLU A 81 8.64 3.21 -8.02
C GLU A 81 7.79 3.43 -6.77
N MET A 82 7.00 2.42 -6.37
CA MET A 82 6.12 2.51 -5.20
C MET A 82 6.86 2.72 -3.89
N ASN A 83 8.12 2.27 -3.81
CA ASN A 83 8.95 2.38 -2.60
C ASN A 83 10.00 3.50 -2.67
N HIS A 84 9.88 4.41 -3.65
CA HIS A 84 10.75 5.58 -3.81
C HIS A 84 12.25 5.26 -3.87
N LEU A 85 12.61 4.09 -4.43
CA LEU A 85 13.99 3.73 -4.64
C LEU A 85 14.62 4.62 -5.70
N ARG A 86 15.94 4.85 -5.56
CA ARG A 86 16.70 5.76 -6.44
C ARG A 86 16.78 5.24 -7.87
N LEU A 87 16.95 3.93 -8.04
CA LEU A 87 16.91 3.27 -9.33
C LEU A 87 15.50 2.72 -9.55
N LYS A 88 14.93 3.05 -10.70
CA LYS A 88 13.57 2.68 -11.15
C LYS A 88 13.69 2.10 -12.56
N ASN A 89 14.49 1.04 -12.67
CA ASN A 89 14.96 0.48 -13.95
C ASN A 89 14.76 -1.04 -14.05
N GLY A 90 14.13 -1.64 -13.04
CA GLY A 90 13.85 -3.07 -12.99
C GLY A 90 15.08 -3.95 -12.72
N SER A 91 16.24 -3.35 -12.44
CA SER A 91 17.45 -4.09 -12.06
C SER A 91 17.51 -4.34 -10.56
N LEU A 92 17.95 -5.52 -10.14
CA LEU A 92 18.14 -5.88 -8.73
C LEU A 92 19.43 -5.26 -8.18
N ASP A 93 19.34 -4.01 -7.71
CA ASP A 93 20.42 -3.37 -6.97
C ASP A 93 20.41 -3.73 -5.47
N GLU A 94 21.50 -3.38 -4.77
CA GLU A 94 21.64 -3.65 -3.33
C GLU A 94 20.51 -3.00 -2.51
N ALA A 95 20.05 -1.81 -2.91
CA ALA A 95 18.97 -1.10 -2.22
C ALA A 95 17.62 -1.83 -2.34
N THR A 96 17.30 -2.34 -3.54
CA THR A 96 16.11 -3.14 -3.83
C THR A 96 16.09 -4.42 -2.99
N LEU A 97 17.17 -5.21 -3.04
CA LEU A 97 17.27 -6.47 -2.29
C LEU A 97 17.26 -6.25 -0.77
N LYS A 98 17.90 -5.17 -0.29
CA LYS A 98 17.90 -4.79 1.12
C LYS A 98 16.50 -4.41 1.59
N LEU A 99 15.73 -3.67 0.79
CA LEU A 99 14.37 -3.29 1.13
C LEU A 99 13.43 -4.51 1.11
N MET A 100 13.50 -5.37 0.07
CA MET A 100 12.76 -6.65 0.05
C MET A 100 13.07 -7.55 1.25
N SER A 101 14.24 -7.41 1.88
CA SER A 101 14.65 -8.16 3.08
C SER A 101 14.40 -7.40 4.40
N SER A 102 13.70 -6.26 4.37
CA SER A 102 13.45 -5.44 5.55
C SER A 102 12.12 -5.81 6.22
N PRO A 103 12.02 -5.75 7.57
CA PRO A 103 10.81 -6.07 8.31
C PRO A 103 9.60 -5.26 7.83
N ARG A 104 8.46 -5.92 7.60
CA ARG A 104 7.26 -5.32 7.00
C ARG A 104 5.95 -5.98 7.45
N CYS A 105 4.82 -5.37 7.10
CA CYS A 105 3.49 -5.96 7.16
C CYS A 105 3.30 -7.07 6.09
N GLY A 106 2.55 -8.11 6.43
CA GLY A 106 2.25 -9.26 5.58
C GLY A 106 1.16 -9.05 4.51
N LEU A 107 0.55 -7.86 4.46
CA LEU A 107 -0.45 -7.55 3.44
C LEU A 107 0.20 -7.09 2.12
N GLN A 108 -0.56 -7.25 1.03
CA GLN A 108 -0.18 -6.82 -0.31
C GLN A 108 -0.15 -5.29 -0.43
N ASP A 109 0.85 -4.79 -1.15
CA ASP A 109 1.02 -3.35 -1.42
C ASP A 109 0.07 -2.88 -2.54
N THR A 110 -0.27 -3.77 -3.46
CA THR A 110 -1.08 -3.47 -4.65
C THR A 110 -2.41 -4.24 -4.64
N LEU A 111 -3.48 -3.66 -4.07
CA LEU A 111 -4.83 -4.23 -4.19
C LEU A 111 -5.92 -3.20 -4.52
N GLN A 112 -6.38 -3.26 -5.78
CA GLN A 112 -7.73 -2.93 -6.24
C GLN A 112 -8.17 -1.44 -6.32
N PRO A 113 -9.23 -1.14 -7.12
CA PRO A 113 -9.84 0.18 -7.19
C PRO A 113 -10.51 0.62 -5.87
N PHE A 114 -10.63 1.93 -5.71
CA PHE A 114 -11.22 2.63 -4.57
C PHE A 114 -12.60 2.15 -4.10
N THR A 115 -13.39 1.50 -4.96
CA THR A 115 -14.65 0.83 -4.55
C THR A 115 -14.43 -0.25 -3.49
N ALA A 116 -13.21 -0.73 -3.30
CA ALA A 116 -12.84 -1.60 -2.20
C ALA A 116 -12.94 -0.88 -0.84
N ASN A 117 -12.58 0.41 -0.72
CA ASN A 117 -12.39 1.04 0.60
C ASN A 117 -13.70 1.37 1.33
N LEU A 118 -14.75 1.79 0.60
CA LEU A 118 -16.10 1.89 1.17
C LEU A 118 -16.70 0.51 1.51
N ASN A 119 -16.23 -0.56 0.88
CA ASN A 119 -16.57 -1.94 1.24
C ASN A 119 -15.72 -2.48 2.41
N ARG A 120 -14.67 -1.76 2.84
CA ARG A 120 -13.74 -2.12 3.92
C ARG A 120 -13.86 -1.21 5.16
N MET A 121 -14.99 -0.53 5.36
CA MET A 121 -15.21 0.28 6.57
C MET A 121 -16.18 -0.40 7.56
N TRP A 122 -16.12 0.00 8.82
CA TRP A 122 -17.16 -0.30 9.79
C TRP A 122 -18.34 0.67 9.65
N PHE A 123 -19.57 0.15 9.73
CA PHE A 123 -20.81 0.94 9.64
C PHE A 123 -21.28 1.46 11.01
N ASN A 124 -20.64 1.03 12.10
CA ASN A 124 -20.97 1.43 13.46
C ASN A 124 -19.74 2.08 14.10
N ASN A 125 -19.93 3.22 14.76
CA ASN A 125 -18.84 3.93 15.41
C ASN A 125 -18.32 3.23 16.67
N SER A 126 -19.11 2.36 17.31
CA SER A 126 -18.64 1.59 18.48
C SER A 126 -18.00 0.28 18.06
N ILE A 127 -16.67 0.23 18.09
CA ILE A 127 -15.86 -0.92 17.68
C ILE A 127 -15.40 -1.70 18.91
N THR A 128 -15.90 -2.92 19.08
CA THR A 128 -15.45 -3.82 20.15
C THR A 128 -14.18 -4.54 19.76
N TRP A 129 -13.21 -4.63 20.67
CA TRP A 129 -11.95 -5.34 20.44
C TRP A 129 -11.52 -6.19 21.63
N TYR A 130 -10.75 -7.25 21.38
CA TYR A 130 -10.14 -8.04 22.46
C TYR A 130 -8.90 -8.80 22.01
N ALA A 131 -7.87 -8.80 22.87
CA ALA A 131 -6.65 -9.57 22.68
C ALA A 131 -6.66 -10.87 23.48
N TYR A 132 -6.26 -11.98 22.86
CA TYR A 132 -6.32 -13.31 23.44
C TYR A 132 -4.94 -13.91 23.72
N GLY A 133 -4.91 -14.90 24.62
CA GLY A 133 -3.69 -15.67 24.93
C GLY A 133 -2.53 -14.78 25.39
N ASN A 134 -1.35 -15.02 24.81
CA ASN A 134 -0.11 -14.33 25.16
C ASN A 134 -0.12 -12.82 24.88
N LEU A 135 -1.08 -12.30 24.10
CA LEU A 135 -1.22 -10.85 23.91
C LEU A 135 -1.80 -10.12 25.14
N SER A 136 -2.37 -10.84 26.12
CA SER A 136 -2.99 -10.23 27.30
C SER A 136 -2.04 -9.33 28.11
N LYS A 137 -0.71 -9.56 28.02
CA LYS A 137 0.32 -8.71 28.65
C LYS A 137 0.53 -7.36 27.93
N TYR A 138 0.16 -7.25 26.65
CA TYR A 138 0.28 -6.02 25.84
C TYR A 138 -1.00 -5.17 25.84
N MET A 139 -2.03 -5.51 26.63
CA MET A 139 -3.33 -4.80 26.65
C MET A 139 -3.17 -3.27 26.76
N HIS A 140 -2.26 -2.79 27.62
CA HIS A 140 -1.98 -1.35 27.80
C HIS A 140 -1.34 -0.68 26.57
N ILE A 141 -0.57 -1.43 25.78
CA ILE A 141 0.02 -0.94 24.52
C ILE A 141 -1.04 -0.92 23.42
N LEU A 142 -1.91 -1.94 23.37
CA LEU A 142 -3.06 -1.97 22.46
C LEU A 142 -4.08 -0.86 22.77
N GLU A 143 -4.35 -0.58 24.04
CA GLU A 143 -5.17 0.56 24.47
C GLU A 143 -4.60 1.89 23.97
N LYS A 144 -3.27 2.09 24.04
CA LYS A 144 -2.62 3.25 23.41
C LYS A 144 -2.78 3.25 21.88
N ALA A 145 -2.56 2.11 21.22
CA ALA A 145 -2.61 2.01 19.76
C ALA A 145 -4.02 2.32 19.21
N PHE A 146 -5.09 1.84 19.86
CA PHE A 146 -6.47 2.25 19.56
C PHE A 146 -6.72 3.73 19.91
N GLY A 147 -6.14 4.24 20.99
CA GLY A 147 -6.22 5.65 21.39
C GLY A 147 -5.70 6.60 20.30
N ILE A 148 -4.56 6.28 19.67
CA ILE A 148 -3.97 7.09 18.59
C ILE A 148 -4.96 7.26 17.42
N TRP A 149 -5.70 6.22 17.03
CA TRP A 149 -6.73 6.33 16.00
C TRP A 149 -8.02 7.01 16.49
N ALA A 150 -8.34 6.91 17.78
CA ALA A 150 -9.50 7.58 18.37
C ALA A 150 -9.35 9.11 18.37
N GLU A 151 -8.13 9.64 18.54
CA GLU A 151 -7.85 11.08 18.53
C GLU A 151 -8.23 11.78 17.22
N TYR A 152 -8.35 11.03 16.11
CA TYR A 152 -8.56 11.58 14.77
C TYR A 152 -9.86 11.11 14.09
N THR A 153 -10.75 10.41 14.79
CA THR A 153 -11.99 9.85 14.23
C THR A 153 -13.22 10.10 15.09
N THR A 154 -14.40 9.72 14.59
CA THR A 154 -15.63 9.60 15.41
C THR A 154 -15.82 8.20 16.03
N LEU A 155 -14.81 7.33 15.96
CA LEU A 155 -14.87 5.96 16.47
C LEU A 155 -14.66 5.90 17.99
N ASN A 156 -15.32 4.92 18.61
CA ASN A 156 -15.22 4.61 20.03
C ASN A 156 -14.78 3.15 20.21
N PHE A 157 -13.56 2.95 20.69
CA PHE A 157 -12.97 1.62 20.86
C PHE A 157 -13.28 1.04 22.24
N ILE A 158 -14.02 -0.07 22.27
CA ILE A 158 -14.49 -0.70 23.50
C ILE A 158 -13.80 -2.05 23.70
N ARG A 159 -12.91 -2.15 24.70
CA ARG A 159 -12.28 -3.42 25.07
C ARG A 159 -13.34 -4.36 25.67
N SER A 160 -13.72 -5.43 24.96
CA SER A 160 -14.77 -6.37 25.39
C SER A 160 -14.48 -7.80 24.93
N PRO A 161 -14.38 -8.80 25.84
CA PRO A 161 -14.30 -10.20 25.47
C PRO A 161 -15.61 -10.74 24.88
N TYR A 162 -16.72 -10.01 25.05
CA TYR A 162 -18.04 -10.34 24.54
C TYR A 162 -18.22 -9.73 23.15
N ASN A 163 -18.32 -10.59 22.13
CA ASN A 163 -18.51 -10.23 20.72
C ASN A 163 -17.58 -9.10 20.23
N PRO A 164 -16.24 -9.25 20.31
CA PRO A 164 -15.32 -8.34 19.64
C PRO A 164 -15.51 -8.39 18.12
N LEU A 165 -15.45 -7.20 17.50
CA LEU A 165 -15.32 -7.01 16.05
C LEU A 165 -13.86 -7.13 15.62
N ILE A 166 -12.89 -6.74 16.45
CA ILE A 166 -11.46 -6.91 16.18
C ILE A 166 -10.87 -7.90 17.20
N LEU A 167 -10.39 -9.06 16.73
CA LEU A 167 -9.75 -10.08 17.56
C LEU A 167 -8.24 -10.02 17.35
N LEU A 168 -7.46 -9.93 18.43
CA LEU A 168 -6.00 -9.86 18.33
C LEU A 168 -5.37 -11.13 18.92
N THR A 169 -4.44 -11.76 18.19
CA THR A 169 -3.68 -12.93 18.66
C THR A 169 -2.20 -12.86 18.34
N MET A 170 -1.41 -13.68 19.04
CA MET A 170 -0.02 -13.98 18.68
C MET A 170 0.06 -15.41 18.15
N SER A 171 0.81 -15.62 17.07
CA SER A 171 0.95 -16.89 16.36
C SER A 171 2.31 -16.96 15.67
N ALA A 172 2.80 -18.15 15.33
CA ALA A 172 4.00 -18.35 14.51
C ALA A 172 3.67 -19.30 13.34
N GLY A 173 4.42 -19.18 12.23
CA GLY A 173 4.28 -20.05 11.07
C GLY A 173 2.85 -20.16 10.52
N GLU A 174 2.42 -21.39 10.21
CA GLU A 174 1.03 -21.69 9.88
C GLU A 174 0.13 -21.60 11.11
N HIS A 175 -0.92 -20.78 11.06
CA HIS A 175 -1.79 -20.52 12.21
C HIS A 175 -3.28 -20.42 11.86
N MET A 176 -4.12 -20.23 12.87
CA MET A 176 -5.58 -20.14 12.73
C MET A 176 -6.07 -18.71 12.98
N LYS A 177 -7.25 -18.37 12.45
CA LYS A 177 -8.03 -17.20 12.90
C LYS A 177 -8.43 -17.38 14.37
N ALA A 178 -8.60 -16.31 15.15
CA ALA A 178 -8.75 -16.37 16.61
C ALA A 178 -9.93 -17.22 17.11
N LYS A 179 -10.97 -17.39 16.29
CA LYS A 179 -12.11 -18.28 16.59
C LYS A 179 -11.81 -19.78 16.41
N GLY A 180 -10.62 -20.16 15.93
CA GLY A 180 -10.16 -21.55 15.86
C GLY A 180 -10.87 -22.45 14.86
N LEU A 181 -11.71 -21.90 13.97
CA LEU A 181 -12.50 -22.68 12.99
C LEU A 181 -11.94 -22.62 11.55
N VAL A 182 -11.03 -21.69 11.28
CA VAL A 182 -10.52 -21.39 9.93
C VAL A 182 -9.01 -21.17 10.01
N LYS A 183 -8.25 -21.86 9.16
CA LYS A 183 -6.80 -21.63 9.00
C LYS A 183 -6.57 -20.23 8.40
N CYS A 184 -5.60 -19.48 8.91
CA CYS A 184 -5.18 -18.22 8.29
C CYS A 184 -4.46 -18.53 6.96
N ILE A 185 -4.74 -17.75 5.91
CA ILE A 185 -4.13 -17.96 4.59
C ILE A 185 -2.67 -17.46 4.61
N SER A 186 -2.44 -16.31 5.23
CA SER A 186 -1.11 -15.76 5.47
C SER A 186 -0.44 -16.48 6.63
N SER A 187 0.69 -17.12 6.37
CA SER A 187 1.57 -17.72 7.39
C SER A 187 2.76 -16.81 7.65
N PHE A 188 3.31 -16.84 8.87
CA PHE A 188 4.53 -16.09 9.19
C PHE A 188 5.79 -16.84 8.73
N ASP A 189 6.86 -16.11 8.43
CA ASP A 189 8.15 -16.63 7.99
C ASP A 189 9.20 -16.75 9.12
N GLY A 190 8.79 -16.39 10.35
CA GLY A 190 9.64 -16.42 11.54
C GLY A 190 10.48 -15.15 11.67
N LYS A 191 11.42 -15.14 12.62
CA LYS A 191 12.09 -13.90 13.05
C LYS A 191 12.74 -13.09 11.90
N GLY A 192 12.21 -11.89 11.72
CA GLY A 192 12.80 -10.73 11.08
C GLY A 192 11.83 -10.06 10.12
N ASN A 193 11.27 -10.84 9.21
CA ASN A 193 10.36 -10.38 8.19
C ASN A 193 8.90 -10.59 8.67
N VAL A 194 7.89 -10.30 7.83
CA VAL A 194 6.43 -10.38 8.12
C VAL A 194 6.05 -10.29 9.60
N LEU A 195 6.10 -9.08 10.16
CA LEU A 195 5.93 -8.84 11.60
C LEU A 195 4.51 -9.13 12.10
N ALA A 196 3.52 -8.86 11.25
CA ALA A 196 2.09 -8.97 11.54
C ALA A 196 1.25 -8.89 10.25
N HIS A 197 -0.04 -9.14 10.38
CA HIS A 197 -1.07 -8.80 9.40
C HIS A 197 -2.46 -8.64 10.05
N ALA A 198 -3.38 -7.98 9.35
CA ALA A 198 -4.77 -7.82 9.73
C ALA A 198 -5.73 -8.13 8.58
N ASP A 199 -6.95 -8.58 8.89
CA ASP A 199 -8.04 -8.52 7.90
C ASP A 199 -8.67 -7.12 7.88
N TYR A 200 -9.04 -6.70 6.67
CA TYR A 200 -9.91 -5.56 6.48
C TYR A 200 -11.35 -5.85 6.92
N PRO A 201 -12.12 -4.84 7.36
CA PRO A 201 -13.56 -4.94 7.46
C PRO A 201 -14.20 -5.35 6.12
N SER A 202 -15.47 -5.76 6.17
CA SER A 202 -16.21 -6.22 4.99
C SER A 202 -17.65 -5.72 5.01
N PRO A 203 -18.40 -5.70 3.89
CA PRO A 203 -19.78 -5.24 3.88
C PRO A 203 -20.70 -6.12 4.75
N GLN A 204 -20.28 -7.34 5.06
CA GLN A 204 -20.99 -8.25 5.97
C GLN A 204 -20.72 -7.97 7.46
N GLN A 205 -19.85 -7.01 7.78
CA GLN A 205 -19.53 -6.54 9.14
C GLN A 205 -19.18 -7.69 10.11
N LYS A 206 -18.53 -8.73 9.57
CA LYS A 206 -18.04 -9.86 10.35
C LYS A 206 -16.79 -9.45 11.13
N PRO A 207 -16.53 -10.05 12.31
CA PRO A 207 -15.29 -9.81 13.02
C PRO A 207 -14.06 -10.15 12.18
N VAL A 208 -13.02 -9.34 12.36
CA VAL A 208 -11.71 -9.42 11.71
C VAL A 208 -10.65 -9.85 12.71
N ASP A 209 -9.56 -10.42 12.20
CA ASP A 209 -8.42 -10.83 13.00
C ASP A 209 -7.19 -9.94 12.73
N ILE A 210 -6.46 -9.58 13.78
CA ILE A 210 -5.09 -9.05 13.75
C ILE A 210 -4.17 -10.10 14.36
N HIS A 211 -3.15 -10.52 13.64
CA HIS A 211 -2.16 -11.49 14.12
C HIS A 211 -0.77 -10.85 14.13
N PHE A 212 -0.04 -11.04 15.22
CA PHE A 212 1.36 -10.65 15.36
C PHE A 212 2.24 -11.90 15.40
N ASP A 213 3.39 -11.90 14.73
CA ASP A 213 4.31 -13.04 14.82
C ASP A 213 4.85 -13.18 16.26
N SER A 214 4.77 -14.38 16.83
CA SER A 214 5.31 -14.70 18.14
C SER A 214 6.80 -15.06 18.14
N ASP A 215 7.40 -15.33 16.97
CA ASP A 215 8.86 -15.53 16.84
C ASP A 215 9.64 -14.19 16.89
N GLU A 216 8.91 -13.07 16.84
CA GLU A 216 9.49 -11.73 16.87
C GLU A 216 10.04 -11.27 18.22
N SER A 217 11.09 -10.46 18.13
CA SER A 217 11.78 -9.90 19.29
C SER A 217 11.15 -8.58 19.73
N TRP A 218 9.90 -8.65 20.21
CA TRP A 218 9.11 -7.50 20.60
C TRP A 218 9.73 -6.64 21.71
N HIS A 219 9.65 -5.33 21.54
CA HIS A 219 9.90 -4.31 22.54
C HIS A 219 8.56 -3.87 23.18
N TYR A 220 8.58 -3.74 24.51
CA TYR A 220 7.41 -3.61 25.36
C TYR A 220 7.34 -2.21 25.98
N SER A 221 7.09 -1.19 25.16
CA SER A 221 7.00 0.19 25.65
C SER A 221 5.81 0.93 25.04
N THR A 222 5.25 1.84 25.82
CA THR A 222 4.20 2.77 25.39
C THR A 222 4.77 4.14 25.00
N THR A 223 6.08 4.34 25.11
CA THR A 223 6.77 5.59 24.74
C THR A 223 7.72 5.36 23.57
N ASP A 224 7.71 6.27 22.60
CA ASP A 224 8.64 6.23 21.47
C ASP A 224 10.09 6.58 21.91
N ASP A 225 10.25 7.17 23.10
CA ASP A 225 11.53 7.59 23.71
C ASP A 225 12.33 6.45 24.39
N ASP A 226 11.89 5.19 24.31
CA ASP A 226 12.49 4.10 25.08
C ASP A 226 13.87 3.66 24.53
N VAL A 227 14.87 3.73 25.41
CA VAL A 227 16.31 3.78 25.09
C VAL A 227 16.85 2.44 24.54
N ASP A 228 16.10 1.35 24.68
CA ASP A 228 16.54 -0.01 24.33
C ASP A 228 16.26 -0.43 22.86
N LEU A 229 15.66 0.45 22.04
CA LEU A 229 15.66 0.31 20.57
C LEU A 229 17.05 0.49 19.93
N SER A 230 18.03 0.94 20.72
CA SER A 230 19.47 0.96 20.42
C SER A 230 20.06 -0.44 20.27
N SER A 231 19.43 -1.47 20.84
CA SER A 231 19.70 -2.86 20.47
C SER A 231 19.09 -3.13 19.08
N ASN A 232 19.93 -3.46 18.09
CA ASN A 232 19.51 -3.68 16.69
C ASN A 232 18.61 -4.92 16.47
N SER A 233 18.12 -5.57 17.54
CA SER A 233 17.33 -6.80 17.46
C SER A 233 15.88 -6.66 17.96
N LYS A 234 15.40 -5.48 18.38
CA LYS A 234 14.03 -5.33 18.90
C LYS A 234 13.11 -4.51 17.99
N ILE A 235 11.85 -4.97 17.88
CA ILE A 235 10.76 -4.37 17.08
C ILE A 235 9.73 -3.74 18.02
N SER A 236 9.33 -2.49 17.79
CA SER A 236 8.30 -1.81 18.59
C SER A 236 6.93 -2.43 18.38
N PHE A 237 6.38 -3.07 19.42
CA PHE A 237 5.02 -3.61 19.36
C PHE A 237 3.98 -2.51 19.18
N LEU A 238 4.20 -1.32 19.75
CA LEU A 238 3.28 -0.19 19.59
C LEU A 238 3.19 0.26 18.13
N TRP A 239 4.32 0.37 17.42
CA TRP A 239 4.36 0.78 16.01
C TRP A 239 3.55 -0.18 15.13
N VAL A 240 3.84 -1.48 15.25
CA VAL A 240 3.14 -2.51 14.47
C VAL A 240 1.66 -2.56 14.84
N ALA A 241 1.31 -2.45 16.13
CA ALA A 241 -0.10 -2.41 16.55
C ALA A 241 -0.86 -1.21 15.96
N VAL A 242 -0.26 -0.02 15.86
CA VAL A 242 -0.93 1.14 15.23
C VAL A 242 -1.14 0.88 13.73
N HIS A 243 -0.13 0.35 13.02
CA HIS A 243 -0.22 -0.01 11.61
C HIS A 243 -1.34 -1.04 11.34
N GLU A 244 -1.32 -2.18 12.03
CA GLU A 244 -2.31 -3.26 11.82
C GLU A 244 -3.73 -2.86 12.25
N ILE A 245 -3.87 -2.00 13.25
CA ILE A 245 -5.19 -1.44 13.59
C ILE A 245 -5.70 -0.55 12.43
N GLY A 246 -4.84 0.20 11.75
CA GLY A 246 -5.21 0.96 10.55
C GLY A 246 -5.84 0.07 9.46
N HIS A 247 -5.25 -1.10 9.20
CA HIS A 247 -5.82 -2.11 8.30
C HIS A 247 -7.16 -2.67 8.80
N ALA A 248 -7.27 -3.01 10.09
CA ALA A 248 -8.53 -3.42 10.72
C ALA A 248 -9.60 -2.31 10.79
N LEU A 249 -9.23 -1.07 10.46
CA LEU A 249 -10.11 0.07 10.25
C LEU A 249 -10.40 0.38 8.78
N GLY A 250 -9.76 -0.32 7.83
CA GLY A 250 -10.02 -0.17 6.40
C GLY A 250 -8.97 0.63 5.61
N LEU A 251 -7.86 1.06 6.24
CA LEU A 251 -6.78 1.76 5.57
C LEU A 251 -5.88 0.79 4.79
N GLU A 252 -5.58 1.10 3.54
CA GLU A 252 -4.62 0.35 2.71
C GLU A 252 -3.17 0.81 3.00
N HIS A 253 -2.16 0.11 2.47
CA HIS A 253 -0.78 0.61 2.54
C HIS A 253 -0.64 1.97 1.87
N SER A 254 0.10 2.88 2.50
CA SER A 254 0.43 4.18 1.95
C SER A 254 1.73 4.14 1.15
N LEU A 255 1.79 4.93 0.09
CA LEU A 255 3.03 5.20 -0.65
C LEU A 255 3.85 6.31 0.00
N GLU A 256 3.31 7.06 0.96
CA GLU A 256 4.05 8.12 1.65
C GLU A 256 5.12 7.51 2.55
N LYS A 257 6.39 7.82 2.28
CA LYS A 257 7.55 7.22 2.96
C LYS A 257 7.51 7.30 4.49
N ASP A 258 6.87 8.35 5.02
CA ASP A 258 6.80 8.63 6.45
C ASP A 258 5.45 8.29 7.09
N SER A 259 4.50 7.71 6.33
CA SER A 259 3.21 7.24 6.83
C SER A 259 3.36 6.06 7.79
N ILE A 260 2.51 6.01 8.84
CA ILE A 260 2.43 4.82 9.70
C ILE A 260 1.88 3.61 8.93
N MET A 261 1.07 3.85 7.88
CA MET A 261 0.54 2.84 6.96
C MET A 261 1.51 2.47 5.84
N GLY A 262 2.75 2.99 5.84
CA GLY A 262 3.80 2.49 4.95
C GLY A 262 4.15 1.04 5.27
N PRO A 263 4.38 0.16 4.27
CA PRO A 263 4.47 -1.29 4.49
C PRO A 263 5.64 -1.75 5.37
N TYR A 264 6.74 -0.99 5.43
CA TYR A 264 7.95 -1.37 6.17
C TYR A 264 8.01 -0.75 7.56
N TYR A 265 8.51 -1.54 8.51
CA TYR A 265 8.74 -1.11 9.87
C TYR A 265 9.77 0.03 9.95
N ARG A 266 9.41 1.08 10.71
CA ARG A 266 10.24 2.26 10.93
C ARG A 266 10.46 2.46 12.44
N LYS A 267 11.61 3.05 12.80
CA LYS A 267 12.02 3.32 14.20
C LYS A 267 11.80 4.79 14.62
N ASP A 268 10.88 5.49 13.96
CA ASP A 268 10.63 6.93 14.13
C ASP A 268 9.44 7.27 15.05
N GLY A 269 8.79 6.26 15.62
CA GLY A 269 7.69 6.42 16.56
C GLY A 269 6.31 6.26 15.93
N THR A 270 5.27 6.63 16.66
CA THR A 270 3.86 6.29 16.33
C THR A 270 3.01 7.48 15.92
N LYS A 271 3.66 8.55 15.47
CA LYS A 271 3.01 9.79 15.02
C LYS A 271 2.35 9.58 13.64
N LEU A 272 1.03 9.76 13.58
CA LEU A 272 0.29 9.79 12.32
C LEU A 272 0.75 10.96 11.44
N THR A 273 0.92 10.71 10.14
CA THR A 273 1.09 11.78 9.15
C THR A 273 -0.24 12.43 8.81
N ARG A 274 -0.18 13.56 8.09
CA ARG A 274 -1.37 14.20 7.54
C ARG A 274 -2.16 13.26 6.63
N SER A 275 -1.49 12.44 5.82
CA SER A 275 -2.14 11.47 4.92
C SER A 275 -2.88 10.38 5.70
N ASP A 276 -2.30 9.88 6.79
CA ASP A 276 -2.94 8.89 7.66
C ASP A 276 -4.22 9.45 8.31
N ILE A 277 -4.15 10.70 8.78
CA ILE A 277 -5.28 11.43 9.37
C ILE A 277 -6.38 11.68 8.33
N GLU A 278 -6.04 12.18 7.14
CA GLU A 278 -6.99 12.44 6.07
C GLU A 278 -7.65 11.15 5.56
N ALA A 279 -6.90 10.04 5.48
CA ALA A 279 -7.41 8.74 5.07
C ALA A 279 -8.39 8.13 6.10
N ILE A 280 -8.09 8.20 7.40
CA ILE A 280 -9.01 7.69 8.43
C ILE A 280 -10.25 8.58 8.59
N GLN A 281 -10.09 9.90 8.43
CA GLN A 281 -11.22 10.85 8.42
C GLN A 281 -12.08 10.74 7.16
N TYR A 282 -11.53 10.29 6.03
CA TYR A 282 -12.32 9.96 4.85
C TYR A 282 -13.30 8.80 5.13
N LEU A 283 -12.91 7.81 5.94
CA LEU A 283 -13.78 6.69 6.31
C LEU A 283 -14.76 7.03 7.44
N TYR A 284 -14.30 7.74 8.49
CA TYR A 284 -15.06 7.87 9.75
C TYR A 284 -15.37 9.31 10.18
N GLY A 285 -14.98 10.31 9.39
CA GLY A 285 -15.09 11.72 9.74
C GLY A 285 -14.11 12.18 10.83
N PRO A 286 -13.83 13.49 10.93
CA PRO A 286 -13.04 14.06 12.02
C PRO A 286 -13.76 13.96 13.36
N PRO A 287 -13.04 14.05 14.50
CA PRO A 287 -13.67 14.08 15.82
C PRO A 287 -14.67 15.22 15.95
N SER A 288 -15.80 14.96 16.59
CA SER A 288 -16.82 15.99 16.86
C SER A 288 -16.31 17.03 17.87
N THR A 289 -15.79 18.15 17.37
CA THR A 289 -15.21 19.21 18.21
C THR A 289 -16.25 19.83 19.12
N THR A 290 -16.14 19.58 20.43
CA THR A 290 -16.78 20.45 21.45
C THR A 290 -15.90 21.68 21.66
N ALA A 291 -15.71 22.47 20.60
CA ALA A 291 -14.99 23.73 20.64
C ALA A 291 -15.54 24.67 19.56
N VAL A 292 -16.32 25.66 20.00
CA VAL A 292 -16.74 26.77 19.16
C VAL A 292 -15.56 27.75 19.07
N GLU A 293 -14.73 27.63 18.05
CA GLU A 293 -13.94 28.77 17.58
C GLU A 293 -14.77 29.58 16.58
N GLN A 294 -15.37 30.66 17.09
CA GLN A 294 -15.93 31.71 16.25
C GLN A 294 -14.80 32.44 15.50
N THR A 295 -14.42 31.92 14.34
CA THR A 295 -13.74 32.74 13.34
C THR A 295 -14.77 33.69 12.73
N THR A 296 -14.86 34.89 13.31
CA THR A 296 -15.63 36.01 12.76
C THR A 296 -15.06 36.45 11.42
N TYR A 297 -15.55 35.85 10.33
CA TYR A 297 -15.39 36.42 9.00
C TYR A 297 -16.35 37.60 8.85
N MET A 298 -15.78 38.81 8.84
CA MET A 298 -16.49 40.06 8.59
C MET A 298 -17.27 40.00 7.28
N THR A 299 -18.60 40.02 7.37
CA THR A 299 -19.50 40.03 6.21
C THR A 299 -19.39 41.37 5.47
N ARG A 300 -18.71 41.39 4.31
CA ARG A 300 -18.87 42.50 3.37
C ARG A 300 -20.10 42.25 2.50
N SER A 301 -21.17 42.99 2.78
CA SER A 301 -22.37 43.06 1.94
C SER A 301 -22.04 43.30 0.47
N MET A 302 -22.67 42.52 -0.42
CA MET A 302 -23.13 42.99 -1.73
C MET A 302 -24.52 42.40 -1.99
N GLU A 303 -25.39 43.20 -2.61
CA GLU A 303 -26.84 42.99 -2.59
C GLU A 303 -27.37 41.99 -3.61
N ASP A 304 -28.47 41.35 -3.20
CA ASP A 304 -29.67 40.97 -3.96
C ASP A 304 -29.58 40.89 -5.51
N ARG A 305 -29.83 39.69 -6.03
CA ARG A 305 -30.74 39.50 -7.16
C ARG A 305 -31.56 38.22 -7.02
N THR A 306 -32.80 38.38 -6.57
CA THR A 306 -33.91 37.42 -6.71
C THR A 306 -34.01 36.78 -8.11
N VAL A 307 -34.34 35.48 -8.19
CA VAL A 307 -35.43 34.92 -9.04
C VAL A 307 -35.93 33.58 -8.47
N SER A 308 -37.26 33.50 -8.31
CA SER A 308 -38.18 32.36 -8.21
C SER A 308 -37.77 30.97 -7.69
N SER A 309 -38.48 30.59 -6.62
CA SER A 309 -38.81 29.21 -6.23
C SER A 309 -39.55 28.44 -7.33
N THR A 310 -39.27 27.14 -7.44
CA THR A 310 -40.21 26.14 -7.99
C THR A 310 -40.35 24.98 -7.00
N THR A 311 -41.55 24.79 -6.47
CA THR A 311 -41.91 23.68 -5.58
C THR A 311 -42.14 22.39 -6.36
N VAL A 312 -41.44 21.30 -6.04
CA VAL A 312 -41.85 19.92 -6.39
C VAL A 312 -41.58 18.97 -5.21
N THR A 313 -42.68 18.62 -4.54
CA THR A 313 -42.97 17.40 -3.75
C THR A 313 -41.84 16.60 -3.08
N ASN A 314 -42.01 16.39 -1.76
CA ASN A 314 -41.49 15.20 -1.08
C ASN A 314 -42.02 13.93 -1.78
N ASP A 315 -41.12 13.04 -2.18
CA ASP A 315 -41.45 11.63 -2.40
C ASP A 315 -40.45 10.73 -1.65
N ASN A 316 -40.97 9.79 -0.88
CA ASN A 316 -40.20 8.87 -0.05
C ASN A 316 -39.80 7.65 -0.89
N THR A 317 -38.69 7.76 -1.63
CA THR A 317 -38.07 6.60 -2.28
C THR A 317 -36.63 6.39 -1.84
N LYS A 318 -36.28 5.13 -1.62
CA LYS A 318 -34.95 4.68 -1.16
C LYS A 318 -33.93 4.92 -2.27
N ASN A 319 -33.07 5.93 -2.12
CA ASN A 319 -31.97 6.15 -3.05
C ASN A 319 -30.79 5.20 -2.76
N ASN A 320 -30.85 4.02 -3.37
CA ASN A 320 -29.67 3.22 -3.66
C ASN A 320 -28.92 3.88 -4.83
N PHE A 321 -27.71 4.38 -4.61
CA PHE A 321 -26.96 5.16 -5.61
C PHE A 321 -25.60 4.52 -5.96
N ASP A 322 -25.67 3.27 -6.44
CA ASP A 322 -24.54 2.62 -7.13
C ASP A 322 -24.31 3.27 -8.50
N VAL A 323 -23.48 4.32 -8.57
CA VAL A 323 -23.01 4.86 -9.86
C VAL A 323 -21.93 3.93 -10.41
N VAL A 324 -22.37 2.90 -11.14
CA VAL A 324 -21.46 2.01 -11.89
C VAL A 324 -20.82 2.80 -13.04
N LEU A 325 -19.62 3.31 -12.79
CA LEU A 325 -18.81 3.98 -13.82
C LEU A 325 -18.41 2.97 -14.90
N ASN A 326 -18.56 3.35 -16.17
CA ASN A 326 -18.20 2.46 -17.27
C ASN A 326 -16.68 2.42 -17.44
N THR A 327 -16.13 1.22 -17.66
CA THR A 327 -14.70 1.06 -17.95
C THR A 327 -14.34 1.60 -19.34
N ASP A 328 -15.28 1.56 -20.29
CA ASP A 328 -15.11 2.10 -21.64
C ASP A 328 -15.22 3.64 -21.66
N VAL A 329 -14.06 4.30 -21.73
CA VAL A 329 -13.92 5.76 -21.84
C VAL A 329 -14.64 6.34 -23.07
N CYS A 330 -14.82 5.55 -24.14
CA CYS A 330 -15.45 6.01 -25.38
C CYS A 330 -16.94 6.34 -25.19
N LYS A 331 -17.58 5.82 -24.15
CA LYS A 331 -18.98 6.16 -23.81
C LYS A 331 -19.13 7.57 -23.23
N TYR A 332 -18.05 8.13 -22.68
CA TYR A 332 -17.99 9.49 -22.16
C TYR A 332 -17.49 10.52 -23.19
N LYS A 333 -17.32 10.12 -24.46
CA LYS A 333 -16.75 10.95 -25.55
C LYS A 333 -17.42 12.32 -25.76
N LYS A 334 -18.67 12.52 -25.33
CA LYS A 334 -19.37 13.81 -25.40
C LYS A 334 -19.08 14.75 -24.23
N ASP A 335 -18.59 14.19 -23.11
CA ASP A 335 -18.46 14.89 -21.84
C ASP A 335 -16.99 14.99 -21.38
N ILE A 336 -16.06 14.30 -22.05
CA ILE A 336 -14.61 14.46 -21.88
C ILE A 336 -14.17 15.77 -22.53
N HIS A 337 -13.72 16.71 -21.69
CA HIS A 337 -13.23 18.03 -22.11
C HIS A 337 -11.75 18.26 -21.75
N THR A 338 -11.14 17.34 -21.00
CA THR A 338 -9.84 17.53 -20.35
C THR A 338 -8.97 16.28 -20.55
N TYR A 339 -7.80 16.44 -21.17
CA TYR A 339 -6.79 15.39 -21.33
C TYR A 339 -5.39 16.02 -21.46
N ILE A 340 -4.35 15.24 -21.16
CA ILE A 340 -2.95 15.60 -21.39
C ILE A 340 -2.21 14.42 -22.03
N VAL A 341 -1.13 14.71 -22.77
CA VAL A 341 -0.22 13.69 -23.30
C VAL A 341 1.16 13.93 -22.69
N VAL A 342 1.67 12.94 -21.95
CA VAL A 342 2.98 12.97 -21.28
C VAL A 342 3.63 11.60 -21.46
N ASP A 343 4.94 11.55 -21.74
CA ASP A 343 5.72 10.31 -21.87
C ASP A 343 5.06 9.20 -22.68
N ASN A 344 4.55 9.58 -23.86
CA ASN A 344 3.86 8.68 -24.80
C ASN A 344 2.60 7.99 -24.22
N LYS A 345 1.97 8.59 -23.21
CA LYS A 345 0.68 8.18 -22.65
C LYS A 345 -0.33 9.32 -22.74
N ILE A 346 -1.59 9.01 -23.06
CA ILE A 346 -2.71 9.95 -22.95
C ILE A 346 -3.41 9.72 -21.61
N PHE A 347 -3.52 10.77 -20.81
CA PHE A 347 -4.29 10.80 -19.58
C PHE A 347 -5.61 11.53 -19.87
N VAL A 348 -6.74 10.83 -19.78
CA VAL A 348 -8.08 11.34 -20.11
C VAL A 348 -8.88 11.50 -18.83
N PHE A 349 -9.36 12.70 -18.53
CA PHE A 349 -10.01 13.03 -17.26
C PHE A 349 -11.53 13.16 -17.39
N TYR A 350 -12.28 12.57 -16.46
CA TYR A 350 -13.72 12.74 -16.33
C TYR A 350 -14.15 12.65 -14.86
N GLY A 351 -14.74 13.73 -14.34
CA GLY A 351 -15.06 13.86 -12.92
C GLY A 351 -13.81 13.67 -12.04
N LYS A 352 -13.86 12.73 -11.11
CA LYS A 352 -12.74 12.36 -10.22
C LYS A 352 -11.78 11.30 -10.80
N TYR A 353 -11.97 10.90 -12.06
CA TYR A 353 -11.30 9.74 -12.66
C TYR A 353 -10.39 10.09 -13.84
N VAL A 354 -9.35 9.28 -14.02
CA VAL A 354 -8.40 9.33 -15.14
C VAL A 354 -8.24 7.95 -15.78
N TRP A 355 -8.24 7.90 -17.11
CA TRP A 355 -7.84 6.75 -17.91
C TRP A 355 -6.45 7.01 -18.47
N ILE A 356 -5.55 6.02 -18.42
CA ILE A 356 -4.16 6.15 -18.89
C ILE A 356 -3.99 5.23 -20.10
N ILE A 357 -3.76 5.79 -21.28
CA ILE A 357 -3.72 5.06 -22.56
C ILE A 357 -2.29 5.14 -23.10
N ASP A 358 -1.60 4.01 -23.21
CA ASP A 358 -0.25 3.97 -23.80
C ASP A 358 -0.32 4.05 -25.34
N LEU A 359 0.47 4.92 -25.95
CA LEU A 359 0.51 5.11 -27.39
C LEU A 359 1.45 4.15 -28.13
N ASN A 360 2.30 3.39 -27.40
CA ASN A 360 3.11 2.33 -27.98
C ASN A 360 2.28 1.04 -28.21
N GLU A 361 1.20 0.83 -27.46
CA GLU A 361 0.29 -0.30 -27.61
C GLU A 361 -0.61 -0.13 -28.85
N LYS A 362 -0.01 -0.30 -30.02
CA LYS A 362 -0.74 -0.37 -31.28
C LYS A 362 -1.60 -1.63 -31.30
N THR A 363 -2.92 -1.40 -31.30
CA THR A 363 -4.03 -2.37 -31.42
C THR A 363 -4.24 -3.29 -30.22
N ARG A 364 -5.09 -2.84 -29.28
CA ARG A 364 -5.88 -3.74 -28.42
C ARG A 364 -7.38 -3.44 -28.52
N THR A 365 -7.98 -3.91 -29.61
CA THR A 365 -9.44 -4.04 -29.74
C THR A 365 -9.91 -5.18 -28.85
N ASP A 366 -10.32 -4.86 -27.62
CA ASP A 366 -11.44 -5.46 -26.87
C ASP A 366 -11.25 -5.32 -25.35
N SER A 367 -12.23 -4.69 -24.70
CA SER A 367 -12.52 -4.73 -23.25
C SER A 367 -11.46 -4.28 -22.22
N GLN A 368 -10.18 -4.11 -22.58
CA GLN A 368 -9.09 -3.73 -21.67
C GLN A 368 -8.54 -2.32 -21.92
N MET A 369 -9.40 -1.35 -22.27
CA MET A 369 -9.04 0.05 -21.99
C MET A 369 -8.87 0.19 -20.47
N THR A 370 -7.79 0.84 -20.04
CA THR A 370 -7.36 0.84 -18.64
C THR A 370 -8.47 1.25 -17.69
N GLN A 371 -8.58 0.57 -16.55
CA GLN A 371 -9.66 0.88 -15.60
C GLN A 371 -9.50 2.33 -15.10
N PRO A 372 -10.61 3.07 -14.95
CA PRO A 372 -10.58 4.44 -14.44
C PRO A 372 -9.94 4.48 -13.06
N GLN A 373 -8.80 5.17 -12.97
CA GLN A 373 -8.11 5.44 -11.72
C GLN A 373 -8.64 6.72 -11.10
N ILE A 374 -8.53 6.88 -9.77
CA ILE A 374 -8.88 8.15 -9.12
C ILE A 374 -7.69 9.11 -9.20
N ILE A 375 -7.98 10.33 -9.66
CA ILE A 375 -7.00 11.39 -9.87
C ILE A 375 -6.21 11.70 -8.60
N SER A 376 -6.85 11.72 -7.42
CA SER A 376 -6.19 12.03 -6.14
C SER A 376 -5.19 10.96 -5.65
N ARG A 377 -5.10 9.78 -6.29
CA ARG A 377 -3.97 8.85 -6.08
C ARG A 377 -2.68 9.31 -6.78
N TRP A 378 -2.77 10.30 -7.68
CA TRP A 378 -1.69 10.77 -8.55
C TRP A 378 -1.41 12.27 -8.38
N LEU A 379 -2.46 13.10 -8.30
CA LEU A 379 -2.39 14.56 -8.10
C LEU A 379 -2.87 14.90 -6.68
N ASN A 380 -2.02 14.61 -5.69
CA ASN A 380 -2.32 14.79 -4.26
C ASN A 380 -2.44 16.28 -3.82
N PHE A 381 -2.07 17.22 -4.69
CA PHE A 381 -2.20 18.67 -4.47
C PHE A 381 -3.61 19.23 -4.74
N LEU A 382 -4.53 18.43 -5.30
CA LEU A 382 -5.88 18.91 -5.65
C LEU A 382 -6.76 19.14 -4.41
N PRO A 383 -7.60 20.20 -4.37
CA PRO A 383 -8.51 20.47 -3.26
C PRO A 383 -9.48 19.31 -3.00
N ILE A 384 -9.66 18.93 -1.72
CA ILE A 384 -10.45 17.77 -1.26
C ILE A 384 -11.87 17.71 -1.87
N ASN A 385 -12.48 18.87 -2.15
CA ASN A 385 -13.83 19.00 -2.70
C ASN A 385 -13.89 19.17 -4.23
N PHE A 386 -12.80 18.99 -4.98
CA PHE A 386 -12.83 19.11 -6.44
C PHE A 386 -13.84 18.11 -7.06
N SER A 387 -14.60 18.56 -8.05
CA SER A 387 -15.63 17.75 -8.73
C SER A 387 -15.14 17.22 -10.09
N LYS A 388 -14.25 17.97 -10.75
CA LYS A 388 -13.59 17.66 -12.01
C LYS A 388 -12.31 18.49 -12.15
N ILE A 389 -11.39 18.05 -13.00
CA ILE A 389 -10.34 18.92 -13.56
C ILE A 389 -10.92 19.65 -14.78
N GLU A 390 -10.83 20.98 -14.81
CA GLU A 390 -11.27 21.80 -15.95
C GLU A 390 -10.14 22.17 -16.92
N GLY A 391 -8.89 22.16 -16.45
CA GLY A 391 -7.69 22.35 -17.25
C GLY A 391 -6.50 21.69 -16.57
N ILE A 392 -5.56 21.19 -17.37
CA ILE A 392 -4.32 20.54 -16.94
C ILE A 392 -3.28 20.70 -18.04
N TYR A 393 -2.02 20.96 -17.68
CA TYR A 393 -0.92 21.06 -18.65
C TYR A 393 0.41 20.66 -18.02
N GLN A 394 1.42 20.43 -18.87
CA GLN A 394 2.79 20.23 -18.43
C GLN A 394 3.54 21.55 -18.62
N ASN A 395 4.25 22.01 -17.59
CA ASN A 395 5.05 23.24 -17.66
C ASN A 395 6.38 23.00 -18.41
N SER A 396 7.24 24.02 -18.50
CA SER A 396 8.56 23.92 -19.16
C SER A 396 9.62 23.15 -18.36
N ASP A 397 9.31 22.80 -17.11
CA ASP A 397 10.18 22.09 -16.16
C ASP A 397 9.69 20.63 -15.95
N ASP A 398 8.83 20.15 -16.87
CA ASP A 398 8.17 18.84 -16.91
C ASP A 398 7.16 18.53 -15.78
N ASP A 399 6.84 19.49 -14.88
CA ASP A 399 5.78 19.32 -13.87
C ASP A 399 4.37 19.36 -14.48
N VAL A 400 3.45 18.58 -13.92
CA VAL A 400 2.01 18.60 -14.25
C VAL A 400 1.28 19.57 -13.33
N VAL A 401 0.55 20.53 -13.93
CA VAL A 401 -0.16 21.64 -13.27
C VAL A 401 -1.65 21.65 -13.62
#